data_AF-A0A9P8KVX8-F1
#
_entry.id   AF-A0A9P8KVX8-F1
#
_cell.length_a   1.000
_cell.length_b   1.000
_cell.length_c   1.000
_cell.angle_alpha   90.00
_cell.angle_beta   90.00
_cell.angle_gamma   90.00
#
_symmetry.space_group_name_H-M   'P 1'
#
loop_
_entity.id
_entity.type
_entity.pdbx_description
1 polymer ?
#
loop_
_entity_poly.entity_id
_entity_poly.type
_entity_poly.pdbx_seq_one_letter_code
_entity_poly.pdbx_strand_id
1 'polypeptide(L)'
;VNNAAIATYAPTLQTPPEDIFRVFGVVVVGPVLLLQAAYPHMPHGGRVINIGTVSSKMGFYQLPIYAAAKAAMDQLTWTLSRE
;
A
#
# COMPACT_ATOMS: atom_id res chain seq x y z
N VAL A 1 4.97 -6.73 -9.91
CA VAL A 1 4.02 -5.59 -9.87
C VAL A 1 3.13 -5.79 -8.65
N ASN A 2 3.16 -4.87 -7.70
CA ASN A 2 2.38 -4.93 -6.47
C ASN A 2 1.08 -4.14 -6.68
N ASN A 3 0.01 -4.85 -7.07
CA ASN A 3 -1.28 -4.26 -7.43
C ASN A 3 -2.42 -4.58 -6.44
N ALA A 4 -2.33 -5.71 -5.72
CA ALA A 4 -3.39 -6.14 -4.82
C ALA A 4 -3.72 -5.05 -3.79
N ALA A 5 -5.01 -4.72 -3.68
CA ALA A 5 -5.51 -3.71 -2.77
C ALA A 5 -6.98 -3.99 -2.44
N ILE A 6 -7.38 -3.57 -1.25
CA ILE A 6 -8.78 -3.52 -0.83
C ILE A 6 -9.05 -2.14 -0.22
N ALA A 7 -10.30 -1.72 -0.22
CA ALA A 7 -10.73 -0.47 0.37
C ALA A 7 -11.97 -0.71 1.22
N THR A 8 -12.07 0.04 2.33
CA THR A 8 -13.27 0.10 3.17
C THR A 8 -13.87 1.49 3.02
N TYR A 9 -15.17 1.55 2.74
CA TYR A 9 -15.93 2.79 2.65
C TYR A 9 -16.53 3.13 4.01
N ALA A 10 -15.84 3.98 4.77
CA ALA A 10 -16.31 4.47 6.06
C ALA A 10 -15.54 5.75 6.44
N PRO A 11 -16.17 6.69 7.16
CA PRO A 11 -15.43 7.76 7.84
C PRO A 11 -14.39 7.20 8.81
N THR A 12 -13.33 7.97 9.08
CA THR A 12 -12.19 7.53 9.92
C THR A 12 -12.62 7.00 11.28
N LEU A 13 -13.50 7.72 11.98
CA LEU A 13 -13.94 7.39 13.34
C LEU A 13 -14.98 6.25 13.39
N GLN A 14 -15.48 5.81 12.24
CA GLN A 14 -16.48 4.75 12.12
C GLN A 14 -15.91 3.49 11.47
N THR A 15 -14.64 3.50 11.08
CA THR A 15 -14.02 2.34 10.46
C THR A 15 -13.71 1.29 11.54
N PRO A 16 -14.22 0.05 11.43
CA PRO A 16 -13.94 -0.99 12.40
C PRO A 16 -12.44 -1.33 12.44
N PRO A 17 -11.85 -1.64 13.62
CA PRO A 17 -10.43 -1.97 13.74
C PRO A 17 -9.98 -3.10 12.81
N GLU A 18 -10.80 -4.14 12.64
CA GLU A 18 -10.53 -5.27 11.77
C GLU A 18 -10.34 -4.84 10.31
N ASP A 19 -11.10 -3.85 9.84
CA ASP A 19 -10.97 -3.32 8.49
C ASP A 19 -9.71 -2.47 8.34
N ILE A 20 -9.31 -1.74 9.38
CA ILE A 20 -8.04 -1.01 9.40
C ILE A 20 -6.88 -1.98 9.21
N PHE A 21 -6.82 -3.03 10.03
CA PHE A 21 -5.76 -4.03 9.93
C PHE A 21 -5.80 -4.80 8.61
N ARG A 22 -6.99 -5.12 8.10
CA ARG A 22 -7.14 -5.83 6.83
C ARG A 22 -6.63 -4.99 5.66
N VAL A 23 -6.99 -3.71 5.61
CA VAL A 23 -6.53 -2.78 4.56
C VAL A 23 -5.01 -2.61 4.62
N PHE A 24 -4.43 -2.34 5.78
CA PHE A 24 -2.97 -2.21 5.92
C PHE A 24 -2.23 -3.53 5.64
N GLY A 25 -2.81 -4.66 6.04
CA GLY A 25 -2.26 -5.98 5.75
C GLY A 25 -2.11 -6.23 4.25
N VAL A 26 -3.14 -5.92 3.47
CA VAL A 26 -3.12 -6.11 2.01
C VAL A 26 -2.29 -5.03 1.31
N VAL A 27 -2.50 -3.75 1.66
CA VAL A 27 -1.96 -2.61 0.90
C VAL A 27 -0.53 -2.26 1.31
N VAL A 28 -0.11 -2.51 2.55
CA VAL A 28 1.23 -2.13 3.04
C VAL A 28 2.09 -3.35 3.30
N VAL A 29 1.62 -4.26 4.16
CA VAL A 29 2.41 -5.43 4.58
C VAL A 29 2.62 -6.41 3.43
N GLY A 30 1.56 -6.71 2.66
CA GLY A 30 1.60 -7.64 1.53
C GLY A 30 2.72 -7.35 0.52
N PRO A 31 2.81 -6.12 -0.03
CA PRO A 31 3.89 -5.73 -0.92
C PRO A 31 5.29 -5.91 -0.32
N VAL A 32 5.49 -5.58 0.97
CA VAL A 32 6.80 -5.74 1.63
C VAL A 32 7.18 -7.21 1.72
N LEU A 33 6.26 -8.08 2.16
CA LEU A 33 6.51 -9.52 2.24
C LEU A 33 6.76 -10.15 0.86
N LEU A 34 6.00 -9.72 -0.14
CA LEU A 34 6.21 -10.15 -1.52
C LEU A 34 7.58 -9.73 -2.04
N LEU A 35 8.03 -8.51 -1.73
CA LEU A 35 9.36 -8.04 -2.10
C LEU A 35 10.47 -8.83 -1.40
N GLN A 36 10.34 -9.11 -0.10
CA GLN A 36 11.28 -9.94 0.64
C GLN A 36 11.41 -11.34 0.01
N ALA A 37 10.29 -11.94 -0.41
CA ALA A 37 10.29 -13.25 -1.05
C ALA A 37 10.82 -13.21 -2.49
N ALA A 38 10.54 -12.14 -3.25
CA ALA A 38 10.90 -12.02 -4.66
C ALA A 38 12.34 -11.56 -4.88
N TYR A 39 12.89 -10.73 -3.99
CA TYR A 39 14.19 -10.07 -4.15
C TYR A 39 15.34 -11.04 -4.45
N PRO A 40 15.50 -12.20 -3.77
CA PRO A 40 16.56 -13.17 -4.07
C PRO A 40 16.51 -13.74 -5.50
N HIS A 41 15.37 -13.61 -6.18
CA HIS A 41 15.12 -14.14 -7.52
C HIS A 41 15.09 -13.04 -8.59
N MET A 42 15.29 -11.77 -8.23
CA MET A 42 15.24 -10.67 -9.19
C MET A 42 16.50 -10.63 -10.05
N PRO A 43 16.39 -10.65 -11.40
CA PRO A 43 17.54 -10.52 -12.27
C PRO A 43 18.09 -9.08 -12.23
N HIS A 44 19.33 -8.90 -12.67
CA HIS A 44 19.88 -7.57 -12.89
C HIS A 44 18.97 -6.78 -13.85
N GLY A 45 18.69 -5.52 -13.51
CA GLY A 45 17.74 -4.71 -14.27
C GLY A 45 16.26 -5.00 -13.98
N GLY A 46 15.95 -5.87 -13.00
CA GLY A 46 14.59 -6.06 -12.51
C GLY A 46 13.93 -4.76 -12.04
N ARG A 47 12.60 -4.73 -12.04
CA ARG A 47 11.81 -3.55 -11.65
C ARG A 47 10.65 -3.94 -10.75
N VAL A 48 10.46 -3.15 -9.71
CA VAL A 48 9.29 -3.20 -8.83
C VAL A 48 8.38 -2.05 -9.22
N ILE A 49 7.10 -2.36 -9.46
CA ILE A 49 6.08 -1.35 -9.74
C ILE A 49 5.02 -1.49 -8.65
N ASN A 50 4.90 -0.47 -7.81
CA ASN A 50 3.85 -0.34 -6.79
C ASN A 50 2.73 0.55 -7.34
N ILE A 51 1.49 0.07 -7.32
CA ILE A 51 0.36 0.81 -7.87
C ILE A 51 -0.14 1.82 -6.85
N GLY A 52 0.15 3.10 -7.09
CA GLY A 52 -0.34 4.22 -6.30
C GLY A 52 -1.81 4.55 -6.54
N THR A 53 -2.27 5.65 -5.98
CA THR A 53 -3.62 6.19 -6.21
C THR A 53 -3.63 7.69 -5.95
N VAL A 54 -4.51 8.41 -6.62
CA VAL A 54 -4.74 9.83 -6.33
C VAL A 54 -5.24 10.07 -4.89
N SER A 55 -5.89 9.07 -4.28
CA SER A 55 -6.36 9.16 -2.90
C SER A 55 -5.24 9.25 -1.86
N SER A 56 -3.99 8.91 -2.20
CA SER A 56 -2.86 9.11 -1.28
C SER A 56 -2.45 10.58 -1.16
N LYS A 57 -2.91 11.42 -2.10
CA LYS A 57 -2.60 12.85 -2.17
C LYS A 57 -3.84 13.73 -1.97
N MET A 58 -5.04 13.16 -2.09
CA MET A 58 -6.31 13.88 -2.00
C MET A 58 -7.20 13.32 -0.88
N GLY A 59 -7.78 14.21 -0.07
CA GLY A 59 -8.58 13.87 1.11
C GLY A 59 -10.00 13.41 0.79
N PHE A 60 -10.17 12.23 0.18
CA PHE A 60 -11.50 11.64 -0.03
C PHE A 60 -12.08 11.11 1.29
N TYR A 61 -13.05 11.82 1.86
CA TYR A 61 -13.63 11.53 3.17
C TYR A 61 -14.26 10.13 3.32
N GLN A 62 -14.61 9.48 2.21
CA GLN A 62 -15.20 8.13 2.20
C GLN A 62 -14.15 7.01 2.30
N LEU A 63 -12.87 7.30 2.03
CA LEU A 63 -11.79 6.29 1.92
C LEU A 63 -10.53 6.63 2.74
N PRO A 64 -10.65 7.10 4.00
CA PRO A 64 -9.51 7.63 4.75
C PRO A 64 -8.45 6.57 5.05
N ILE A 65 -8.85 5.35 5.42
CA ILE A 65 -7.92 4.26 5.77
C ILE A 65 -7.20 3.74 4.53
N TYR A 66 -7.92 3.59 3.41
CA TYR A 66 -7.32 3.23 2.13
C TYR A 66 -6.32 4.29 1.65
N ALA A 67 -6.70 5.57 1.73
CA ALA A 67 -5.83 6.70 1.41
C ALA A 67 -4.54 6.69 2.25
N ALA A 68 -4.66 6.50 3.56
CA ALA A 68 -3.53 6.41 4.46
C ALA A 68 -2.61 5.23 4.12
N ALA A 69 -3.15 4.04 3.88
CA ALA A 69 -2.37 2.86 3.49
C ALA A 69 -1.65 3.06 2.15
N LYS A 70 -2.28 3.74 1.19
CA LYS A 70 -1.64 4.07 -0.08
C LYS A 70 -0.59 5.16 0.05
N ALA A 71 -0.77 6.14 0.93
CA ALA A 71 0.27 7.12 1.24
C ALA A 71 1.49 6.45 1.88
N ALA A 72 1.29 5.44 2.74
CA ALA A 72 2.37 4.63 3.26
C ALA A 72 3.10 3.85 2.15
N MET A 73 2.36 3.23 1.21
CA MET A 73 2.94 2.55 0.05
C MET A 73 3.76 3.51 -0.84
N ASP A 74 3.26 4.72 -1.09
CA ASP A 74 4.01 5.75 -1.85
C ASP A 74 5.35 6.05 -1.17
N GLN A 75 5.34 6.24 0.15
CA GLN A 75 6.56 6.53 0.91
C GLN A 75 7.51 5.34 0.92
N LEU A 76 7.02 4.11 1.09
CA LEU A 76 7.84 2.91 0.98
C LEU A 76 8.49 2.78 -0.41
N THR A 77 7.75 3.11 -1.47
CA THR A 77 8.28 3.09 -2.85
C THR A 77 9.39 4.12 -3.01
N TRP A 78 9.21 5.32 -2.45
CA TRP A 78 10.22 6.37 -2.50
C TRP A 78 11.46 6.03 -1.69
N THR A 79 11.31 5.43 -0.51
CA THR A 79 12.45 5.01 0.31
C THR A 79 13.19 3.86 -0.37
N LEU A 80 12.48 2.83 -0.85
CA LEU A 80 13.07 1.66 -1.52
C LEU A 80 13.85 2.03 -2.79
N SER A 81 13.47 3.08 -3.51
CA SER A 81 14.22 3.51 -4.71
C SER A 81 15.57 4.15 -4.39
N ARG A 82 15.85 4.42 -3.11
CA ARG A 82 17.07 5.05 -2.60
C ARG A 82 17.91 4.08 -1.75
N GLU A 83 17.41 2.86 -1.53
CA GLU A 83 18.12 1.72 -0.93
C GLU A 83 18.90 0.97 -2.02
#